data_AF-A0A936L297-F1
#
_entry.id   AF-A0A936L297-F1
#
_cell.length_a   1.000
_cell.length_b   1.000
_cell.length_c   1.000
_cell.angle_alpha   90.00
_cell.angle_beta   90.00
_cell.angle_gamma   90.00
#
_symmetry.space_group_name_H-M   'P 1'
#
loop_
_entity.id
_entity.type
_entity.pdbx_description
1 polymer ?
#
loop_
_entity_poly.entity_id
_entity_poly.type
_entity_poly.pdbx_seq_one_letter_code
_entity_poly.pdbx_strand_id
1 'polypeptide(L)'
;MKVLAHINIPVWFFLLTLLLVNPDMVQAAATGGGSLPYEPWLVQLQNSVTGPVAFSLSLIGIVVAGGVLIFGGDLNGFFRTLIFIVLVMALLVGAQNIMSTLFGKGAVITSPVSVVMK
;
A
#
# COMPACT_ATOMS: atom_id res chain seq x y z
N MET A 1 50.44 -30.20 18.95
CA MET A 1 49.87 -28.85 18.99
C MET A 1 49.99 -28.22 17.59
N LYS A 2 49.10 -28.61 16.67
CA LYS A 2 49.00 -28.05 15.31
C LYS A 2 47.53 -27.86 15.01
N VAL A 3 46.96 -26.80 15.57
CA VAL A 3 45.62 -26.30 15.21
C VAL A 3 45.79 -24.83 14.88
N LEU A 4 46.54 -24.56 13.82
CA LEU A 4 46.51 -23.28 13.13
C LEU A 4 46.15 -23.65 11.70
N ALA A 5 44.88 -24.00 11.50
CA ALA A 5 44.29 -24.03 10.17
C ALA A 5 44.41 -22.59 9.65
N HIS A 6 45.31 -22.39 8.71
CA HIS A 6 45.42 -21.16 7.95
C HIS A 6 44.13 -21.05 7.12
N ILE A 7 43.09 -20.54 7.77
CA ILE A 7 41.78 -20.28 7.19
C ILE A 7 41.97 -19.07 6.27
N ASN A 8 42.25 -19.37 5.01
CA ASN A 8 42.23 -18.39 3.93
C ASN A 8 40.76 -18.03 3.69
N ILE A 9 40.23 -17.09 4.48
CA ILE A 9 38.89 -16.55 4.25
C ILE A 9 38.98 -15.75 2.94
N PRO A 10 38.29 -16.17 1.87
CA PRO A 10 38.33 -15.42 0.63
C PRO A 10 37.70 -14.04 0.88
N VAL A 11 38.28 -12.99 0.30
CA VAL A 11 37.84 -11.59 0.47
C VAL A 11 36.34 -11.43 0.21
N TRP A 12 35.78 -12.21 -0.72
CA TRP A 12 34.34 -12.28 -0.98
C TRP A 12 33.51 -12.72 0.24
N PHE A 13 34.00 -13.64 1.07
CA PHE A 13 33.31 -14.08 2.28
C PHE A 13 33.31 -12.97 3.33
N PHE A 14 34.40 -12.21 3.46
CA PHE A 14 34.45 -11.02 4.31
C PHE A 14 33.48 -9.93 3.82
N LEU A 15 33.45 -9.68 2.51
CA LEU A 15 32.51 -8.74 1.88
C LEU A 15 31.06 -9.15 2.10
N LEU A 16 30.73 -10.44 1.97
CA LEU A 16 29.40 -10.98 2.27
C LEU A 16 29.02 -10.78 3.74
N THR A 17 29.92 -11.08 4.68
CA THR A 17 29.65 -10.87 6.10
C THR A 17 29.44 -9.39 6.43
N LEU A 18 30.20 -8.50 5.79
CA LEU A 18 30.06 -7.06 5.97
C LEU A 18 28.73 -6.52 5.40
N LEU A 19 28.27 -7.11 4.28
CA LEU A 19 26.95 -6.82 3.69
C LEU A 19 25.80 -7.29 4.60
N LEU A 20 25.93 -8.47 5.21
CA LEU A 20 24.88 -9.06 6.05
C LEU A 20 24.80 -8.39 7.45
N VAL A 21 25.91 -7.84 7.94
CA VAL A 21 25.97 -7.14 9.25
C VAL A 21 25.43 -5.70 9.16
N ASN A 22 25.37 -5.11 7.96
CA ASN A 22 24.85 -3.75 7.73
C ASN A 22 23.63 -3.78 6.79
N PRO A 23 22.44 -4.18 7.28
CA PRO A 23 21.23 -4.26 6.45
C PRO A 23 20.83 -2.90 5.84
N ASP A 24 21.27 -1.79 6.44
CA ASP A 24 21.03 -0.43 5.91
C ASP A 24 21.72 -0.17 4.56
N MET A 25 22.82 -0.88 4.26
CA MET A 25 23.53 -0.79 2.99
C MET A 25 22.94 -1.70 1.91
N VAL A 26 22.03 -2.61 2.28
CA VAL A 26 21.37 -3.58 1.39
C VAL A 26 19.90 -3.20 1.21
N GLN A 27 19.63 -1.92 0.93
CA GLN A 27 18.31 -1.49 0.44
C GLN A 27 18.15 -1.86 -1.04
N ALA A 28 18.00 -3.16 -1.34
CA ALA A 28 17.61 -3.66 -2.66
C ALA A 28 16.09 -3.79 -2.79
N ALA A 29 15.35 -2.85 -2.21
CA ALA A 29 13.90 -2.74 -2.34
C ALA A 29 13.53 -1.34 -2.86
N ALA A 30 14.23 -0.89 -3.91
CA ALA A 30 13.77 0.24 -4.69
C ALA A 30 12.66 -0.25 -5.64
N THR A 31 11.44 -0.39 -5.13
CA THR A 31 10.24 -0.39 -5.99
C THR A 31 9.93 1.01 -6.53
N GLY A 32 10.67 2.04 -6.08
CA GLY A 32 10.69 3.38 -6.68
C GLY A 32 11.88 3.55 -7.61
N GLY A 33 11.78 3.01 -8.84
CA GLY A 33 12.61 3.51 -9.94
C GLY A 33 12.37 5.01 -10.10
N GLY A 34 13.44 5.79 -10.32
CA GLY A 34 13.44 7.26 -10.25
C GLY A 34 12.17 7.91 -10.79
N SER A 35 11.53 8.72 -9.95
CA SER A 35 10.22 9.33 -10.20
C SER A 35 10.19 10.00 -11.58
N LEU A 36 9.41 9.42 -12.49
CA LEU A 36 9.23 10.00 -13.81
C LEU A 36 8.48 11.34 -13.64
N PRO A 37 8.70 12.35 -14.53
CA PRO A 37 8.10 13.68 -14.36
C PRO A 37 6.57 13.67 -14.22
N TYR A 38 5.90 12.60 -14.66
CA TYR A 38 4.46 12.41 -14.58
C TYR A 38 3.97 11.66 -13.32
N GLU A 39 4.85 10.99 -12.59
CA GLU A 39 4.46 10.21 -11.39
C GLU A 39 3.77 11.08 -10.31
N PRO A 40 4.25 12.31 -10.02
CA PRO A 40 3.64 13.13 -8.97
C PRO A 40 2.18 13.50 -9.23
N TRP A 41 1.80 13.77 -10.49
CA TRP A 41 0.40 14.09 -10.79
C TRP A 41 -0.48 12.84 -10.78
N LEU A 42 0.05 11.68 -11.19
CA LEU A 42 -0.68 10.40 -11.11
C LEU A 42 -1.00 10.05 -9.66
N VAL A 43 -0.03 10.24 -8.75
CA VAL A 43 -0.22 10.04 -7.31
C VAL A 43 -1.26 11.03 -6.75
N GLN A 44 -1.22 12.31 -7.16
CA GLN A 44 -2.23 13.29 -6.75
C GLN A 44 -3.64 12.95 -7.25
N LEU A 45 -3.77 12.45 -8.49
CA LEU A 45 -5.05 11.97 -8.99
C LEU A 45 -5.54 10.76 -8.23
N GLN A 46 -4.67 9.77 -7.96
CA GLN A 46 -5.03 8.61 -7.16
C GLN A 46 -5.57 9.05 -5.79
N ASN A 47 -4.85 9.92 -5.08
CA ASN A 47 -5.27 10.46 -3.78
C ASN A 47 -6.59 11.23 -3.85
N SER A 48 -6.83 11.95 -4.95
CA SER A 48 -8.08 12.69 -5.15
C SER A 48 -9.25 11.75 -5.37
N VAL A 49 -9.06 10.72 -6.21
CA VAL A 49 -10.08 9.73 -6.57
C VAL A 49 -10.43 8.82 -5.40
N THR A 50 -9.47 8.48 -4.52
CA THR A 50 -9.75 7.65 -3.34
C THR A 50 -10.16 8.45 -2.10
N GLY A 51 -10.03 9.78 -2.14
CA GLY A 51 -10.40 10.68 -1.06
C GLY A 51 -11.58 11.61 -1.41
N PRO A 52 -11.39 12.94 -1.53
CA PRO A 52 -12.49 13.91 -1.63
C PRO A 52 -13.42 13.73 -2.84
N VAL A 53 -12.91 13.26 -3.98
CA VAL A 53 -13.71 13.15 -5.21
C VAL A 53 -14.71 12.00 -5.12
N ALA A 54 -14.28 10.83 -4.61
CA ALA A 54 -15.20 9.69 -4.40
C ALA A 54 -16.34 10.05 -3.44
N PHE A 55 -16.04 10.77 -2.35
CA PHE A 55 -17.07 11.23 -1.42
C PHE A 55 -18.08 12.16 -2.11
N SER A 56 -17.60 13.10 -2.91
CA SER A 56 -18.45 14.04 -3.64
C SER A 56 -19.36 13.32 -4.65
N LEU A 57 -18.82 12.36 -5.40
CA LEU A 57 -19.61 11.55 -6.35
C LEU A 57 -20.70 10.74 -5.64
N SER A 58 -20.36 10.12 -4.51
CA SER A 58 -21.30 9.35 -3.70
C SER A 58 -22.45 10.23 -3.21
N LEU A 59 -22.14 11.43 -2.70
CA LEU A 59 -23.14 12.37 -2.24
C LEU A 59 -24.10 12.80 -3.35
N ILE A 60 -23.57 13.13 -4.54
CA ILE A 60 -24.39 13.48 -5.70
C ILE A 60 -25.30 12.30 -6.08
N GLY A 61 -24.76 11.09 -6.15
CA GLY A 61 -25.53 9.89 -6.48
C GLY A 61 -26.68 9.64 -5.49
N ILE A 62 -26.43 9.81 -4.19
CA ILE A 62 -27.44 9.65 -3.14
C ILE A 62 -28.52 10.73 -3.24
N VAL A 63 -28.14 12.00 -3.48
CA VAL A 63 -29.11 13.10 -3.63
C VAL A 63 -30.01 12.88 -4.84
N VAL A 64 -29.44 12.45 -5.97
CA VAL A 64 -30.22 12.14 -7.17
C VAL A 64 -31.16 10.95 -6.93
N ALA A 65 -30.66 9.87 -6.33
CA ALA A 65 -31.46 8.68 -6.03
C ALA A 65 -32.59 8.99 -5.03
N GLY A 66 -32.30 9.79 -4.00
CA GLY A 66 -33.30 10.27 -3.02
C GLY A 66 -34.34 11.18 -3.66
N GLY A 67 -33.93 12.05 -4.60
CA GLY A 67 -34.84 12.88 -5.39
C GLY A 67 -35.84 12.02 -6.16
N VAL A 68 -35.36 11.00 -6.89
CA VAL A 68 -36.22 10.09 -7.67
C VAL A 68 -37.25 9.37 -6.77
N LEU A 69 -36.87 8.99 -5.56
CA LEU A 69 -37.79 8.36 -4.60
C LEU A 69 -38.91 9.29 -4.13
N ILE A 70 -38.58 10.53 -3.78
CA ILE A 70 -39.55 11.47 -3.18
C ILE A 70 -40.65 11.82 -4.19
N PHE A 71 -40.34 11.82 -5.48
CA PHE A 71 -41.31 12.06 -6.56
C PHE A 71 -42.12 10.81 -6.96
N GLY A 72 -42.04 9.72 -6.19
CA GLY A 72 -42.80 8.49 -6.45
C GLY A 72 -42.18 7.55 -7.49
N GLY A 73 -40.86 7.62 -7.68
CA GLY A 73 -40.12 6.73 -8.57
C GLY A 73 -39.99 5.29 -8.06
N ASP A 74 -39.60 4.38 -8.97
CA ASP A 74 -39.50 2.95 -8.69
C ASP A 74 -38.52 2.62 -7.56
N LEU A 75 -39.02 2.03 -6.47
CA LEU A 75 -38.19 1.58 -5.34
C LEU A 75 -37.10 0.60 -5.79
N ASN A 76 -37.42 -0.29 -6.73
CA ASN A 76 -36.45 -1.24 -7.27
C ASN A 76 -35.29 -0.52 -7.99
N GLY A 77 -35.59 0.55 -8.74
CA GLY A 77 -34.60 1.40 -9.38
C GLY A 77 -33.74 2.18 -8.38
N PHE A 78 -34.33 2.67 -7.30
CA PHE A 78 -33.60 3.31 -6.21
C PHE A 78 -32.61 2.34 -5.54
N PHE A 79 -33.07 1.18 -5.10
CA PHE A 79 -32.21 0.20 -4.43
C PHE A 79 -31.06 -0.25 -5.33
N ARG A 80 -31.34 -0.45 -6.62
CA ARG A 80 -30.30 -0.74 -7.62
C ARG A 80 -29.23 0.35 -7.62
N THR A 81 -29.64 1.61 -7.69
CA THR A 81 -28.72 2.76 -7.72
C THR A 81 -27.92 2.88 -6.43
N LEU A 82 -28.55 2.66 -5.28
CA LEU A 82 -27.90 2.67 -3.96
C LEU A 82 -26.83 1.57 -3.86
N ILE A 83 -27.18 0.33 -4.25
CA ILE A 83 -26.24 -0.79 -4.27
C ILE A 83 -25.04 -0.48 -5.16
N PHE A 84 -25.25 0.09 -6.36
CA PHE A 84 -24.13 0.47 -7.23
C PHE A 84 -23.20 1.50 -6.59
N ILE A 85 -23.74 2.53 -5.93
CA ILE A 85 -22.92 3.54 -5.23
C ILE A 85 -22.07 2.88 -4.14
N VAL A 86 -22.68 2.01 -3.33
CA VAL A 86 -21.98 1.28 -2.25
C VAL A 86 -20.91 0.35 -2.82
N LEU A 87 -21.21 -0.38 -3.90
CA LEU A 87 -20.26 -1.27 -4.55
C LEU A 87 -19.04 -0.50 -5.10
N VAL A 88 -19.26 0.65 -5.73
CA VAL A 88 -18.16 1.49 -6.23
C VAL A 88 -17.27 1.96 -5.08
N MET A 89 -17.86 2.44 -3.98
CA MET A 89 -17.10 2.88 -2.80
C MET A 89 -16.34 1.72 -2.14
N ALA A 90 -16.97 0.55 -2.03
CA ALA A 90 -16.34 -0.65 -1.49
C ALA A 90 -15.13 -1.09 -2.33
N LEU A 91 -15.22 -1.02 -3.66
CA LEU A 91 -14.12 -1.35 -4.56
C LEU A 91 -12.97 -0.33 -4.48
N LEU A 92 -13.28 0.97 -4.40
CA LEU A 92 -12.28 2.03 -4.23
C LEU A 92 -11.48 1.86 -2.93
N VAL A 93 -12.18 1.68 -1.80
CA VAL A 93 -11.54 1.48 -0.48
C VAL A 93 -10.83 0.13 -0.41
N GLY A 94 -11.43 -0.92 -0.98
CA GLY A 94 -10.84 -2.25 -1.06
C GLY A 94 -9.53 -2.28 -1.84
N ALA A 95 -9.47 -1.59 -2.99
CA ALA A 95 -8.27 -1.49 -3.80
C ALA A 95 -7.09 -0.85 -3.05
N GLN A 96 -7.36 0.20 -2.26
CA GLN A 96 -6.34 0.84 -1.42
C GLN A 96 -5.79 -0.12 -0.35
N ASN A 97 -6.68 -0.86 0.33
CA ASN A 97 -6.28 -1.84 1.33
C ASN A 97 -5.48 -3.00 0.72
N ILE A 98 -5.89 -3.51 -0.45
CA ILE A 98 -5.17 -4.55 -1.19
C ILE A 98 -3.78 -4.06 -1.57
N MET A 99 -3.66 -2.85 -2.14
CA MET A 99 -2.34 -2.32 -2.51
C MET A 99 -1.43 -2.13 -1.30
N SER A 100 -1.94 -1.56 -0.21
CA SER A 100 -1.14 -1.40 1.02
C SER A 100 -0.70 -2.73 1.61
N THR A 101 -1.54 -3.76 1.55
CA THR A 101 -1.27 -5.06 2.17
C THR A 101 -0.29 -5.88 1.34
N LEU A 102 -0.45 -5.87 0.02
CA LEU A 102 0.37 -6.68 -0.89
C LEU A 102 1.70 -6.02 -1.26
N PHE A 103 1.74 -4.68 -1.34
CA PHE A 103 2.91 -3.94 -1.82
C PHE A 103 3.50 -2.95 -0.80
N GLY A 104 2.78 -2.61 0.27
CA GLY A 104 3.24 -1.69 1.33
C GLY A 104 3.96 -2.38 2.51
N LYS A 105 3.92 -3.72 2.58
CA LYS A 105 4.58 -4.55 3.60
C LYS A 105 5.75 -5.31 2.96
N GLY A 106 6.78 -4.60 2.50
CA GLY A 106 8.07 -5.22 2.17
C GLY A 106 8.69 -5.84 3.44
N ALA A 107 9.46 -6.92 3.30
CA ALA A 107 9.99 -7.74 4.40
C ALA A 107 10.47 -6.91 5.61
N VAL A 108 9.65 -6.88 6.68
CA VAL A 108 10.06 -6.32 7.96
C VAL A 108 10.72 -7.44 8.75
N ILE A 109 12.04 -7.41 8.84
CA ILE A 109 12.75 -8.19 9.85
C ILE A 109 12.52 -7.46 11.17
N THR A 110 11.50 -7.88 11.92
CA THR A 110 11.30 -7.36 13.27
C THR A 110 12.53 -7.71 14.09
N SER A 111 13.35 -6.71 14.41
CA SER A 111 14.43 -6.88 15.39
C SER A 111 13.74 -7.30 16.69
N PRO A 112 14.11 -8.43 17.31
CA PRO A 112 13.49 -8.85 18.56
C PRO A 112 13.63 -7.69 19.54
N VAL A 113 12.49 -7.23 20.05
CA VAL A 113 12.44 -6.19 21.07
C VAL A 113 13.30 -6.68 22.23
N SER A 114 14.45 -6.06 22.44
CA SER A 114 15.19 -6.23 23.68
C SER A 114 14.31 -5.59 24.74
N VAL A 115 13.59 -6.44 25.46
CA VAL A 115 12.96 -6.13 26.74
C VAL A 115 14.02 -5.46 27.59
N VAL A 116 14.00 -4.12 27.62
CA VAL A 116 14.80 -3.33 28.54
C VAL A 116 14.28 -3.71 29.92
N MET A 117 15.07 -4.53 30.59
CA MET A 117 15.01 -4.74 32.02
C MET A 117 15.00 -3.37 32.69
N LYS A 118 13.98 -3.14 33.51
CA LYS A 118 14.05 -2.22 34.63
C LYS A 118 14.07 -3.03 35.91
#